data_AF-A0A7V9MEC7-F1
#
_entry.id   AF-A0A7V9MEC7-F1
#
_cell.length_a   1.000
_cell.length_b   1.000
_cell.length_c   1.000
_cell.angle_alpha   90.00
_cell.angle_beta   90.00
_cell.angle_gamma   90.00
#
_symmetry.space_group_name_H-M   'P 1'
#
loop_
_entity.id
_entity.type
_entity.pdbx_description
1 polymer ?
#
loop_
_entity_poly.entity_id
_entity_poly.type
_entity_poly.pdbx_seq_one_letter_code
_entity_poly.pdbx_strand_id
1 'polypeptide(L)'
;MLAAPSTAGAQSDSPATPAADQARPDTVLGKAPLVIAHRGASGYRPEHTLAAYKLAIQLGADYVEPDLVSTKDGVLVARHENEISTTTDVADHPEFADR
;
A
#
# COMPACT_ATOMS: atom_id res chain seq x y z
N MET A 1 -33.98 36.69 9.80
CA MET A 1 -34.13 35.39 9.11
C MET A 1 -32.93 34.53 9.47
N LEU A 2 -33.08 33.58 10.41
CA LEU A 2 -32.02 32.64 10.76
C LEU A 2 -32.07 31.44 9.80
N ALA A 3 -30.97 31.17 9.10
CA ALA A 3 -30.79 29.93 8.35
C ALA A 3 -30.23 28.85 9.29
N ALA A 4 -30.87 27.69 9.35
CA ALA A 4 -30.39 26.53 10.11
C ALA A 4 -29.22 25.84 9.38
N PRO A 5 -28.23 25.27 10.09
CA PRO A 5 -27.15 24.53 9.45
C PRO A 5 -27.64 23.16 8.96
N SER A 6 -27.27 22.83 7.72
CA SER A 6 -27.49 21.52 7.11
C SER A 6 -26.56 20.49 7.76
N THR A 7 -27.13 19.45 8.37
CA THR A 7 -26.37 18.31 8.88
C THR A 7 -25.87 17.48 7.70
N ALA A 8 -24.56 17.52 7.43
CA ALA A 8 -23.91 16.60 6.52
C ALA A 8 -24.12 15.16 7.03
N GLY A 9 -24.86 14.35 6.26
CA GLY A 9 -25.06 12.94 6.56
C GLY A 9 -23.72 12.22 6.50
N ALA A 10 -23.38 11.51 7.57
CA ALA A 10 -22.26 10.59 7.59
C ALA A 10 -22.50 9.50 6.53
N GLN A 11 -21.68 9.48 5.48
CA GLN A 11 -21.63 8.35 4.58
C GLN A 11 -21.07 7.16 5.37
N SER A 12 -21.88 6.11 5.48
CA SER A 12 -21.43 4.83 6.03
C SER A 12 -20.38 4.25 5.09
N ASP A 13 -19.11 4.24 5.51
CA ASP A 13 -18.07 3.41 4.92
C ASP A 13 -18.43 1.94 5.20
N SER A 14 -19.30 1.38 4.36
CA SER A 14 -19.50 -0.06 4.32
C SER A 14 -18.19 -0.69 3.84
N PRO A 15 -17.64 -1.70 4.56
CA PRO A 15 -16.47 -2.41 4.07
C PRO A 15 -16.81 -3.02 2.73
N ALA A 16 -16.03 -2.69 1.70
CA ALA A 16 -16.15 -3.30 0.39
C ALA A 16 -16.03 -4.82 0.55
N THR A 17 -17.07 -5.54 0.13
CA THR A 17 -17.05 -6.99 -0.03
C THR A 17 -15.78 -7.36 -0.80
N PRO A 18 -14.94 -8.30 -0.34
CA PRO A 18 -13.80 -8.74 -1.12
C PRO A 18 -14.31 -9.27 -2.45
N ALA A 19 -13.70 -8.82 -3.54
CA ALA A 19 -14.06 -9.22 -4.88
C ALA A 19 -14.09 -10.76 -4.96
N ALA A 20 -15.19 -11.26 -5.52
CA ALA A 20 -15.52 -12.67 -5.56
C ALA A 20 -14.40 -13.55 -6.12
N ASP A 21 -14.26 -14.70 -5.46
CA ASP A 21 -13.47 -15.89 -5.79
C ASP A 21 -13.52 -16.24 -7.29
N GLN A 22 -12.59 -15.68 -8.06
CA GLN A 22 -12.21 -16.27 -9.34
C GLN A 22 -11.32 -17.46 -8.99
N ALA A 23 -11.85 -18.67 -9.13
CA ALA A 23 -11.12 -19.90 -8.82
C ALA A 23 -9.77 -19.89 -9.57
N ARG A 24 -8.70 -19.69 -8.79
CA ARG A 24 -7.34 -19.71 -9.33
C ARG A 24 -7.00 -21.13 -9.78
N PRO A 25 -6.31 -21.30 -10.92
CA PRO A 25 -5.93 -22.62 -11.39
C PRO A 25 -5.09 -23.33 -10.33
N ASP A 26 -5.39 -24.60 -10.11
CA ASP A 26 -4.61 -25.43 -9.19
C ASP A 26 -3.17 -25.53 -9.68
N THR A 27 -2.23 -25.46 -8.74
CA THR A 27 -0.85 -25.83 -9.00
C THR A 27 -0.74 -27.35 -9.19
N VAL A 28 0.44 -27.82 -9.61
CA VAL A 28 0.79 -29.24 -9.69
C VAL A 28 0.57 -30.02 -8.39
N LEU A 29 0.41 -29.32 -7.26
CA LEU A 29 0.14 -29.88 -5.93
C LEU A 29 -1.35 -29.88 -5.55
N GLY A 30 -2.26 -29.50 -6.45
CA GLY A 30 -3.72 -29.51 -6.20
C GLY A 30 -4.20 -28.41 -5.26
N LYS A 31 -3.42 -27.32 -5.13
CA LYS A 31 -3.81 -26.11 -4.38
C LYS A 31 -3.58 -24.88 -5.25
N ALA A 32 -4.49 -23.92 -5.21
CA ALA A 32 -4.27 -22.61 -5.82
C ALA A 32 -2.99 -21.94 -5.24
N PRO A 33 -2.20 -21.24 -6.07
CA PRO A 33 -1.03 -20.53 -5.59
C PRO A 33 -1.42 -19.32 -4.73
N LEU A 34 -0.61 -19.04 -3.71
CA LEU A 34 -0.68 -17.77 -2.99
C LEU A 34 -0.15 -16.66 -3.88
N VAL A 35 -0.90 -15.57 -3.96
CA VAL A 35 -0.53 -14.33 -4.64
C VAL A 35 -0.06 -13.33 -3.60
N ILE A 36 1.25 -13.12 -3.55
CA ILE A 36 1.90 -12.18 -2.63
C ILE A 36 2.29 -10.95 -3.44
N ALA A 37 1.71 -9.80 -3.12
CA ALA A 37 2.00 -8.54 -3.78
C ALA A 37 3.30 -7.94 -3.25
N HIS A 38 4.41 -8.31 -3.89
CA HIS A 38 5.77 -7.85 -3.61
C HIS A 38 5.83 -6.31 -3.64
N ARG A 39 5.99 -5.70 -2.46
CA ARG A 39 5.96 -4.24 -2.22
C ARG A 39 4.67 -3.55 -2.64
N GLY A 40 3.56 -4.27 -2.68
CA GLY A 40 2.28 -3.84 -3.23
C GLY A 40 2.15 -4.08 -4.74
N ALA A 41 1.30 -3.32 -5.42
CA ALA A 41 1.17 -3.35 -6.87
C ALA A 41 2.32 -2.56 -7.53
N SER A 42 3.57 -2.91 -7.23
CA SER A 42 4.80 -2.17 -7.58
C SER A 42 5.02 -1.98 -9.08
N GLY A 43 4.54 -2.90 -9.92
CA GLY A 43 4.53 -2.72 -11.37
C GLY A 43 3.54 -1.66 -11.89
N TYR A 44 2.61 -1.20 -11.06
CA TYR A 44 1.54 -0.26 -11.43
C TYR A 44 1.60 1.07 -10.66
N ARG A 45 2.14 1.08 -9.45
CA ARG A 45 2.21 2.24 -8.54
C ARG A 45 3.54 2.20 -7.78
N PRO A 46 4.05 3.36 -7.32
CA PRO A 46 5.28 3.38 -6.54
C PRO A 46 5.23 2.42 -5.35
N GLU A 47 6.23 1.57 -5.24
CA GLU A 47 6.36 0.55 -4.19
C GLU A 47 6.29 1.14 -2.78
N HIS A 48 5.88 0.32 -1.80
CA HIS A 48 5.72 0.70 -0.40
C HIS A 48 4.88 1.95 -0.11
N THR A 49 3.96 2.28 -1.02
CA THR A 49 2.96 3.34 -0.80
C THR A 49 1.60 2.75 -0.46
N LEU A 50 0.78 3.52 0.28
CA LEU A 50 -0.63 3.17 0.47
C LEU A 50 -1.37 2.98 -0.85
N ALA A 51 -0.98 3.69 -1.92
CA ALA A 51 -1.58 3.55 -3.25
C ALA A 51 -1.27 2.18 -3.87
N ALA A 52 -0.02 1.71 -3.79
CA ALA A 52 0.35 0.39 -4.27
C ALA A 52 -0.31 -0.73 -3.45
N TYR A 53 -0.41 -0.57 -2.13
CA TYR A 53 -1.08 -1.54 -1.26
C TYR A 53 -2.58 -1.62 -1.51
N LYS A 54 -3.26 -0.47 -1.63
CA LYS A 54 -4.70 -0.44 -1.96
C LYS A 54 -4.99 -1.10 -3.29
N LEU A 55 -4.18 -0.83 -4.31
CA LEU A 55 -4.37 -1.44 -5.63
C LEU A 55 -4.10 -2.96 -5.58
N ALA A 56 -3.08 -3.41 -4.86
CA ALA A 56 -2.82 -4.85 -4.69
C ALA A 56 -4.02 -5.59 -4.09
N ILE A 57 -4.65 -5.00 -3.06
CA ILE A 57 -5.87 -5.53 -2.43
C ILE A 57 -7.02 -5.57 -3.45
N GLN A 58 -7.22 -4.49 -4.22
CA GLN A 58 -8.26 -4.43 -5.25
C GLN A 58 -8.05 -5.47 -6.37
N LEU A 59 -6.80 -5.80 -6.69
CA LEU A 59 -6.44 -6.82 -7.67
C LEU A 59 -6.52 -8.26 -7.12
N GLY A 60 -6.87 -8.45 -5.85
CA GLY A 60 -7.10 -9.77 -5.26
C GLY A 60 -5.84 -10.49 -4.78
N ALA A 61 -4.79 -9.76 -4.42
CA ALA A 61 -3.65 -10.36 -3.73
C ALA A 61 -4.06 -10.94 -2.37
N ASP A 62 -3.52 -12.10 -2.00
CA ASP A 62 -3.77 -12.71 -0.69
C ASP A 62 -3.01 -11.99 0.43
N TYR A 63 -1.79 -11.54 0.10
CA TYR A 63 -0.92 -10.83 1.02
C TYR A 63 -0.32 -9.60 0.35
N VAL A 64 -0.17 -8.54 1.13
CA VAL A 64 0.73 -7.42 0.82
C VAL A 64 2.05 -7.70 1.51
N GLU A 65 3.14 -7.55 0.79
CA GLU A 65 4.49 -7.79 1.30
C GLU A 65 5.19 -6.46 1.55
N PRO A 66 5.49 -6.13 2.82
CA PRO A 66 6.30 -4.97 3.17
C PRO A 66 7.75 -5.37 3.52
N ASP A 67 8.69 -4.60 3.01
CA ASP A 67 10.07 -4.55 3.50
C ASP A 67 10.15 -3.51 4.61
N LEU A 68 11.02 -3.72 5.61
CA LEU A 68 11.15 -2.82 6.76
C LEU A 68 12.59 -2.32 6.91
N VAL A 69 12.73 -1.01 7.11
CA VAL A 69 13.96 -0.39 7.60
C VAL A 69 13.68 0.44 8.83
N SER A 70 14.69 0.64 9.68
CA SER A 70 14.59 1.49 10.87
C SER A 70 15.10 2.90 10.61
N THR A 71 14.36 3.91 11.06
CA THR A 71 14.86 5.29 11.16
C THR A 71 15.92 5.41 12.25
N LYS A 72 16.63 6.54 12.29
CA LYS A 72 17.66 6.83 13.32
C LYS A 72 17.13 6.77 14.75
N ASP A 73 15.87 7.14 14.95
CA ASP A 73 15.16 7.10 16.23
C ASP A 73 14.41 5.78 16.48
N GLY A 74 14.63 4.76 15.65
CA GLY A 74 14.16 3.39 15.88
C GLY A 74 12.73 3.09 15.41
N VAL A 75 12.12 3.97 14.62
CA VAL A 75 10.80 3.76 14.03
C VAL A 75 10.93 2.91 12.76
N LEU A 76 10.08 1.89 12.62
CA LEU A 76 10.07 1.05 11.41
C LEU A 76 9.24 1.72 10.31
N VAL A 77 9.80 1.76 9.09
CA VAL A 77 9.14 2.28 7.90
C VAL A 77 9.14 1.25 6.78
N ALA A 78 8.08 1.24 5.97
CA ALA A 78 7.97 0.33 4.83
C ALA A 78 8.86 0.80 3.69
N ARG A 79 9.96 0.08 3.43
CA ARG A 79 11.01 0.44 2.46
C ARG A 79 11.97 -0.74 2.27
N HIS A 80 12.52 -0.87 1.06
CA HIS A 80 13.44 -1.96 0.72
C HIS A 80 14.94 -1.63 0.96
N GLU A 81 15.42 -0.44 0.56
CA GLU A 81 16.82 -0.03 0.75
C GLU A 81 17.05 0.89 1.97
N ASN A 82 18.28 0.98 2.48
CA ASN A 82 18.62 1.99 3.50
C ASN A 82 18.84 3.40 2.90
N GLU A 83 19.53 3.47 1.76
CA GLU A 83 19.69 4.70 0.98
C GLU A 83 18.34 5.08 0.37
N ILE A 84 17.95 6.37 0.30
CA ILE A 84 16.56 6.79 -0.03
C ILE A 84 16.35 7.49 -1.40
N SER A 85 17.41 7.74 -2.16
CA SER A 85 17.39 8.54 -3.40
C SER A 85 16.63 7.91 -4.57
N THR A 86 16.52 6.57 -4.62
CA THR A 86 15.94 5.89 -5.78
C THR A 86 14.41 5.93 -5.83
N THR A 87 13.76 6.10 -4.68
CA THR A 87 12.29 6.04 -4.55
C THR A 87 11.70 7.26 -3.85
N THR A 88 12.50 8.30 -3.62
CA THR A 88 12.09 9.59 -3.07
C THR A 88 12.74 10.73 -3.87
N ASP A 89 12.35 11.96 -3.58
CA ASP A 89 12.91 13.18 -4.15
C ASP A 89 14.05 13.77 -3.30
N VAL A 90 14.62 13.03 -2.32
CA VAL A 90 15.61 13.60 -1.38
C VAL A 90 16.80 14.28 -2.05
N ALA A 91 17.19 13.83 -3.25
CA ALA A 91 18.30 14.41 -4.00
C ALA A 91 18.06 15.88 -4.38
N ASP A 92 16.80 16.30 -4.48
CA ASP A 92 16.38 17.67 -4.78
C ASP A 92 16.22 18.54 -3.52
N HIS A 93 16.46 17.98 -2.32
CA HIS A 93 16.32 18.63 -1.02
C HIS A 93 17.69 18.87 -0.34
N PRO A 94 18.42 19.94 -0.72
CA PRO A 94 19.75 20.23 -0.17
C PRO A 94 19.75 20.52 1.34
N GLU A 95 18.62 20.92 1.93
CA GLU A 95 18.46 21.08 3.38
C GLU A 95 18.71 19.79 4.19
N PHE A 96 18.72 18.63 3.52
CA PHE A 96 19.00 17.34 4.14
C PHE A 96 20.39 16.79 3.81
N ALA A 97 21.25 17.52 3.08
CA ALA A 97 22.55 17.02 2.62
C ALA A 97 23.51 16.60 3.76
N ASP A 98 23.39 17.23 4.94
CA ASP A 98 24.23 16.95 6.12
C ASP A 98 23.59 15.98 7.13
N ARG A 99 22.52 15.26 6.73
CA ARG A 99 21.76 14.36 7.61
C ARG A 99 22.29 12.93 7.66
#